data_AF-A0A917R299-F1
#
_entry.id   AF-A0A917R299-F1
#
_cell.length_a   1.000
_cell.length_b   1.000
_cell.length_c   1.000
_cell.angle_alpha   90.00
_cell.angle_beta   90.00
_cell.angle_gamma   90.00
#
_symmetry.space_group_name_H-M   'P 1'
#
loop_
_entity.id
_entity.type
_entity.pdbx_description
1 polymer ?
#
loop_
_entity_poly.entity_id
_entity_poly.type
_entity_poly.pdbx_seq_one_letter_code
_entity_poly.pdbx_strand_id
1 'polypeptide(L)'
;MKLQPRQQLLDVWEAAARVSFRDGQWVWGGRDGSNSLSDAEQLLCFTFPSTELSALRVDTPDETADDVLDALRTLGDSVEIPRLLLRVFREYLETYTGIDGAPIFAGGGYFRPAAGACPAAPPRGTPVR
;
A
#
# COMPACT_ATOMS: atom_id res chain seq x y z
N MET A 1 -18.94 5.34 23.98
CA MET A 1 -18.22 5.34 22.69
C MET A 1 -19.19 4.80 21.64
N LYS A 2 -19.68 5.63 20.72
CA LYS A 2 -20.48 5.13 19.59
C LYS A 2 -19.48 4.73 18.50
N LEU A 3 -19.46 3.45 18.13
CA LEU A 3 -18.63 2.99 17.03
C LEU A 3 -19.21 3.61 15.74
N GLN A 4 -18.41 4.35 14.98
CA GLN A 4 -18.77 4.89 13.66
C GLN A 4 -17.82 4.30 12.62
N PRO A 5 -18.01 3.02 12.21
CA PRO A 5 -17.04 2.29 11.40
C PRO A 5 -16.68 3.00 10.10
N ARG A 6 -17.66 3.66 9.46
CA ARG A 6 -17.44 4.45 8.25
C ARG A 6 -16.48 5.61 8.48
N GLN A 7 -16.71 6.41 9.54
CA GLN A 7 -15.84 7.54 9.86
C GLN A 7 -14.41 7.08 10.17
N GLN A 8 -14.27 6.01 10.95
CA GLN A 8 -12.95 5.44 11.26
C GLN A 8 -12.19 5.01 10.00
N LEU A 9 -12.89 4.51 8.99
CA LEU A 9 -12.26 4.20 7.72
C LEU A 9 -11.82 5.45 6.95
N LEU A 10 -12.67 6.48 6.89
CA LEU A 10 -12.31 7.77 6.27
C LEU A 10 -11.07 8.37 6.95
N ASP A 11 -10.99 8.30 8.28
CA ASP A 11 -9.84 8.78 9.05
C ASP A 11 -8.56 7.99 8.71
N VAL A 12 -8.67 6.68 8.51
CA VAL A 12 -7.55 5.82 8.08
C VAL A 12 -7.11 6.19 6.66
N TRP A 13 -8.04 6.41 5.75
CA TRP A 13 -7.73 6.83 4.38
C TRP A 13 -7.08 8.20 4.30
N GLU A 14 -7.56 9.17 5.06
CA GLU A 14 -6.94 10.49 5.16
C GLU A 14 -5.51 10.38 5.71
N ALA A 15 -5.31 9.58 6.77
CA ALA A 15 -3.99 9.35 7.34
C ALA A 15 -3.06 8.64 6.35
N ALA A 16 -3.54 7.61 5.66
CA ALA A 16 -2.78 6.88 4.65
C ALA A 16 -2.39 7.80 3.49
N ALA A 17 -3.31 8.62 2.97
CA ALA A 17 -3.06 9.57 1.90
C ALA A 17 -1.96 10.58 2.27
N ARG A 18 -2.05 11.18 3.47
CA ARG A 18 -1.07 12.15 3.97
C ARG A 18 0.33 11.56 4.14
N VAL A 19 0.45 10.30 4.55
CA VAL A 19 1.75 9.65 4.72
C VAL A 19 2.33 9.21 3.37
N SER A 20 1.47 8.74 2.46
CA SER A 20 1.84 8.16 1.17
C SER A 20 2.06 9.17 0.06
N PHE A 21 1.53 10.38 0.18
CA PHE A 21 1.60 11.39 -0.86
C PHE A 21 2.08 12.73 -0.28
N ARG A 22 3.27 13.17 -0.69
CA ARG A 22 3.93 14.39 -0.20
C ARG A 22 4.48 15.16 -1.37
N ASP A 23 4.35 16.48 -1.34
CA ASP A 23 4.86 17.38 -2.36
C ASP A 23 4.42 17.01 -3.79
N GLY A 24 3.19 16.49 -3.93
CA GLY A 24 2.62 16.08 -5.22
C GLY A 24 3.16 14.75 -5.76
N GLN A 25 3.89 13.98 -4.96
CA GLN A 25 4.48 12.71 -5.35
C GLN A 25 4.12 11.58 -4.39
N TRP A 26 4.01 10.38 -4.94
CA TRP A 26 3.89 9.18 -4.13
C TRP A 26 5.25 8.89 -3.48
N VAL A 27 5.21 8.62 -2.18
CA VAL A 27 6.38 8.29 -1.38
C VAL A 27 6.20 6.88 -0.84
N TRP A 28 7.00 5.96 -1.37
CA TRP A 28 7.14 4.63 -0.82
C TRP A 28 7.86 4.67 0.53
N GLY A 29 7.41 3.82 1.44
CA GLY A 29 8.08 3.63 2.71
C GLY A 29 7.14 3.17 3.81
N GLY A 30 7.50 2.06 4.44
CA GLY A 30 6.94 1.64 5.71
C GLY A 30 7.78 2.07 6.90
N ARG A 31 7.43 1.55 8.08
CA ARG A 31 8.17 1.75 9.34
C ARG A 31 9.68 1.50 9.19
N ASP A 32 10.06 0.49 8.40
CA ASP A 32 11.43 0.03 8.23
C ASP A 32 11.97 0.29 6.80
N GLY A 33 11.40 1.26 6.09
CA GLY A 33 11.76 1.61 4.71
C GLY A 33 10.92 0.89 3.64
N SER A 34 11.25 1.14 2.37
CA SER A 34 10.58 0.51 1.23
C SER A 34 11.10 -0.92 1.02
N ASN A 35 10.15 -1.85 0.88
CA ASN A 35 10.36 -3.25 0.57
C ASN A 35 9.02 -3.83 0.06
N SER A 36 9.05 -5.02 -0.56
CA SER A 36 7.85 -5.59 -1.20
C SER A 36 6.67 -5.69 -0.25
N LEU A 37 6.92 -6.06 1.01
CA LEU A 37 5.86 -6.23 1.99
C LEU A 37 5.29 -4.88 2.44
N SER A 38 6.14 -3.95 2.86
CA SER A 38 5.71 -2.64 3.35
C SER A 38 5.01 -1.80 2.28
N ASP A 39 5.48 -1.86 1.04
CA ASP A 39 4.88 -1.13 -0.07
C ASP A 39 3.53 -1.76 -0.47
N ALA A 40 3.39 -3.09 -0.37
CA ALA A 40 2.11 -3.76 -0.54
C ALA A 40 1.10 -3.40 0.56
N GLU A 41 1.52 -3.37 1.83
CA GLU A 41 0.68 -2.94 2.95
C GLU A 41 0.16 -1.52 2.74
N GLN A 42 1.03 -0.61 2.29
CA GLN A 42 0.67 0.77 1.97
C GLN A 42 -0.39 0.83 0.86
N LEU A 43 -0.25 0.05 -0.21
CA LEU A 43 -1.27 -0.07 -1.27
C LEU A 43 -2.59 -0.65 -0.76
N LEU A 44 -2.53 -1.66 0.10
CA LEU A 44 -3.70 -2.33 0.67
C LEU A 44 -4.54 -1.40 1.55
N CYS A 45 -3.94 -0.38 2.17
CA CYS A 45 -4.70 0.65 2.89
C CYS A 45 -5.73 1.36 2.00
N PHE A 46 -5.50 1.43 0.68
CA PHE A 46 -6.42 2.04 -0.27
C PHE A 46 -7.33 1.02 -0.94
N THR A 47 -6.81 -0.16 -1.29
CA THR A 47 -7.55 -1.12 -2.12
C THR A 47 -8.39 -2.14 -1.36
N PHE A 48 -7.94 -2.58 -0.18
CA PHE A 48 -8.73 -3.54 0.58
C PHE A 48 -10.09 -2.96 1.00
N PRO A 49 -10.18 -1.69 1.46
CA PRO A 49 -11.49 -1.15 1.78
C PRO A 49 -12.31 -0.81 0.54
N SER A 50 -11.70 -0.58 -0.62
CA SER A 50 -12.45 -0.37 -1.88
C SER A 50 -13.06 -1.65 -2.45
N THR A 51 -12.50 -2.83 -2.14
CA THR A 51 -13.11 -4.10 -2.53
C THR A 51 -14.29 -4.49 -1.64
N GLU A 52 -14.27 -4.07 -0.36
CA GLU A 52 -15.33 -4.36 0.60
C GLU A 52 -16.44 -3.30 0.63
N LEU A 53 -16.11 -2.06 0.23
CA LEU A 53 -17.05 -0.95 0.18
C LEU A 53 -17.06 -0.36 -1.23
N SER A 54 -18.22 -0.38 -1.87
CA SER A 54 -18.46 0.23 -3.19
C SER A 54 -18.30 1.76 -3.23
N ALA A 55 -17.72 2.36 -2.19
CA ALA A 55 -17.58 3.80 -2.00
C ALA A 55 -16.38 4.39 -2.74
N LEU A 56 -15.37 3.57 -3.10
CA LEU A 56 -14.26 3.96 -3.96
C LEU A 56 -14.28 3.09 -5.23
N ARG A 57 -14.81 3.65 -6.33
CA ARG A 57 -14.97 2.94 -7.60
C ARG A 57 -13.87 3.33 -8.58
N VAL A 58 -12.78 2.55 -8.56
CA VAL A 58 -11.65 2.74 -9.49
C VAL A 58 -12.07 2.53 -10.95
N ASP A 59 -13.08 1.68 -11.19
CA ASP A 59 -13.66 1.36 -12.50
C ASP A 59 -14.70 2.38 -12.98
N THR A 60 -15.40 3.05 -12.06
CA THR A 60 -16.44 4.05 -12.36
C THR A 60 -16.24 5.28 -11.47
N PRO A 61 -15.27 6.16 -11.83
CA PRO A 61 -14.81 7.24 -10.97
C PRO A 61 -15.91 8.20 -10.48
N ASP A 62 -16.87 8.49 -11.37
CA ASP A 62 -17.99 9.41 -11.13
C ASP A 62 -18.97 8.93 -10.05
N GLU A 63 -18.90 7.66 -9.66
CA GLU A 63 -19.74 7.05 -8.62
C GLU A 63 -19.03 6.93 -7.27
N THR A 64 -17.81 7.47 -7.14
CA THR A 64 -17.10 7.55 -5.85
C THR A 64 -17.86 8.46 -4.89
N ALA A 65 -18.05 8.01 -3.65
CA ALA A 65 -18.82 8.77 -2.67
C ALA A 65 -18.07 10.06 -2.25
N ASP A 66 -18.81 11.16 -2.07
CA ASP A 66 -18.24 12.48 -1.78
C ASP A 66 -17.35 12.50 -0.53
N ASP A 67 -17.75 11.80 0.53
CA ASP A 67 -16.98 11.71 1.77
C ASP A 67 -15.65 10.98 1.60
N VAL A 68 -15.55 10.07 0.64
CA VAL A 68 -14.31 9.40 0.23
C VAL A 68 -13.43 10.34 -0.57
N LEU A 69 -14.00 11.10 -1.50
CA LEU A 69 -13.28 12.14 -2.24
C LEU A 69 -12.70 13.18 -1.29
N ASP A 70 -13.46 13.59 -0.27
CA ASP A 70 -13.00 14.51 0.76
C ASP A 70 -11.83 13.94 1.57
N ALA A 71 -11.91 12.67 1.99
CA ALA A 71 -10.84 11.99 2.72
C ALA A 71 -9.57 11.80 1.88
N LEU A 72 -9.71 11.60 0.58
CA LEU A 72 -8.61 11.36 -0.36
C LEU A 72 -8.20 12.60 -1.16
N ARG A 73 -8.75 13.79 -0.87
CA ARG A 73 -8.51 15.02 -1.65
C ARG A 73 -7.03 15.38 -1.85
N THR A 74 -6.16 14.93 -0.95
CA THR A 74 -4.71 15.14 -1.05
C THR A 74 -4.09 14.40 -2.24
N LEU A 75 -4.73 13.32 -2.68
CA LEU A 75 -4.31 12.51 -3.83
C LEU A 75 -4.83 13.05 -5.16
N GLY A 76 -5.91 13.85 -5.14
CA GLY A 76 -6.51 14.48 -6.31
C GLY A 76 -8.04 14.47 -6.27
N ASP A 77 -8.66 14.69 -7.43
CA ASP A 77 -10.10 14.57 -7.64
C ASP A 77 -10.57 13.14 -8.02
N SER A 78 -11.86 12.99 -8.33
CA SER A 78 -12.46 11.70 -8.69
C SER A 78 -11.77 10.99 -9.84
N VAL A 79 -11.15 11.71 -10.79
CA VAL A 79 -10.45 11.14 -11.95
C VAL A 79 -8.96 10.94 -11.65
N GLU A 80 -8.35 11.87 -10.92
CA GLU A 80 -6.94 11.83 -10.56
C GLU A 80 -6.62 10.70 -9.58
N ILE A 81 -7.50 10.44 -8.60
CA ILE A 81 -7.30 9.39 -7.59
C ILE A 81 -7.14 8.01 -8.25
N PRO A 82 -8.07 7.50 -9.07
CA PRO A 82 -7.91 6.22 -9.77
C PRO A 82 -6.67 6.17 -10.67
N ARG A 83 -6.38 7.27 -11.38
CA ARG A 83 -5.21 7.36 -12.26
C ARG A 83 -3.90 7.26 -11.49
N LEU A 84 -3.81 7.94 -10.35
CA LEU A 84 -2.68 7.86 -9.43
C LEU A 84 -2.51 6.42 -8.94
N LEU A 85 -3.57 5.81 -8.41
CA LEU A 85 -3.50 4.46 -7.87
C LEU A 85 -3.04 3.45 -8.93
N LEU A 86 -3.59 3.49 -10.15
CA LEU A 86 -3.16 2.62 -11.25
C LEU A 86 -1.68 2.79 -11.62
N ARG A 87 -1.18 4.03 -11.62
CA ARG A 87 0.24 4.32 -11.86
C ARG A 87 1.11 3.70 -10.77
N VAL A 88 0.74 3.90 -9.51
CA VAL A 88 1.47 3.40 -8.34
C VAL A 88 1.42 1.85 -8.30
N PHE A 89 0.30 1.23 -8.67
CA PHE A 89 0.19 -0.23 -8.81
C PHE A 89 1.14 -0.79 -9.86
N ARG A 90 1.22 -0.14 -11.02
CA ARG A 90 2.17 -0.52 -12.06
C ARG A 90 3.61 -0.43 -11.54
N GLU A 91 3.96 0.68 -10.90
CA GLU A 91 5.30 0.90 -10.34
C GLU A 91 5.68 -0.18 -9.31
N TYR A 92 4.74 -0.55 -8.43
CA TYR A 92 4.93 -1.64 -7.47
C TYR A 92 5.20 -2.97 -8.18
N LEU A 93 4.38 -3.33 -9.17
CA LEU A 93 4.55 -4.59 -9.91
C LEU A 93 5.87 -4.61 -10.68
N GLU A 94 6.24 -3.51 -11.35
CA GLU A 94 7.52 -3.40 -12.06
C GLU A 94 8.72 -3.51 -11.12
N THR A 95 8.62 -2.92 -9.92
CA THR A 95 9.69 -2.95 -8.91
C THR A 95 9.87 -4.34 -8.29
N TYR A 96 8.77 -5.04 -8.05
CA TYR A 96 8.76 -6.33 -7.34
C TYR A 96 8.46 -7.53 -8.25
N THR A 97 8.76 -7.42 -9.54
CA THR A 97 8.76 -8.55 -10.48
C THR A 97 10.18 -8.79 -10.98
N GLY A 98 10.67 -10.02 -10.81
CA GLY A 98 11.96 -10.48 -11.28
C GLY A 98 12.05 -10.54 -12.80
N ILE A 99 13.28 -10.67 -13.31
CA ILE A 99 13.56 -10.79 -14.76
C ILE A 99 12.87 -12.01 -15.37
N ASP A 100 12.64 -13.05 -14.57
CA ASP A 100 11.92 -14.27 -14.93
C ASP A 100 10.39 -14.14 -14.86
N GLY A 101 9.89 -12.96 -14.48
CA GLY A 101 8.46 -12.70 -14.25
C GLY A 101 7.95 -13.19 -12.90
N ALA A 102 8.81 -13.74 -12.03
CA ALA A 102 8.41 -14.18 -10.70
C ALA A 102 8.35 -13.01 -9.71
N PRO A 103 7.39 -12.99 -8.77
CA PRO A 103 7.33 -11.95 -7.74
C PRO A 103 8.53 -12.00 -6.78
N ILE A 104 9.07 -10.84 -6.45
CA ILE A 104 10.17 -10.66 -5.49
C ILE A 104 9.59 -10.37 -4.11
N PHE A 105 9.61 -11.35 -3.20
CA PHE A 105 9.12 -11.20 -1.82
C PHE A 105 10.24 -10.84 -0.83
N ALA A 106 10.90 -9.70 -1.05
CA ALA A 106 11.91 -9.21 -0.12
C ALA A 106 11.23 -8.43 1.03
N GLY A 107 11.28 -8.97 2.25
CA GLY A 107 10.79 -8.28 3.46
C GLY A 107 11.77 -7.25 4.04
N GLY A 108 12.98 -7.14 3.51
CA GLY A 108 13.99 -6.17 3.99
C GLY A 108 14.19 -6.22 5.51
N GLY A 109 14.17 -5.05 6.14
CA GLY A 109 14.30 -4.88 7.60
C GLY A 109 13.03 -5.17 8.41
N TYR A 110 11.93 -5.55 7.76
CA TYR A 110 10.62 -5.77 8.40
C TYR A 110 10.67 -6.87 9.45
N PHE A 111 11.39 -7.96 9.18
CA PHE A 111 11.57 -9.06 10.12
C PHE A 111 12.75 -8.77 11.04
N ARG A 112 12.45 -8.20 12.22
CA ARG A 112 13.46 -8.00 13.26
C ARG A 112 13.47 -9.19 14.21
N PRO A 113 14.62 -9.81 14.48
CA PRO A 113 14.72 -10.79 15.55
C PRO A 113 14.31 -10.15 16.87
N ALA A 114 13.61 -10.90 17.73
CA ALA A 114 13.34 -10.48 19.09
C ALA A 114 14.66 -10.09 19.78
N ALA A 115 14.67 -9.02 20.56
CA ALA A 115 15.89 -8.53 21.22
C ALA A 115 16.55 -9.68 22.02
N GLY A 116 17.77 -10.05 21.65
CA GLY A 116 18.53 -11.17 22.24
C GLY A 116 18.55 -12.47 21.42
N ALA A 117 17.85 -12.56 20.30
CA ALA A 117 17.97 -13.71 19.40
C ALA A 117 19.26 -13.61 18.55
N CYS A 118 20.07 -14.66 18.59
CA CYS A 118 21.25 -14.82 17.75
C CYS A 118 20.84 -14.72 16.26
N PRO A 119 21.59 -13.99 15.39
CA PRO A 119 21.24 -13.89 13.98
C PRO A 119 21.12 -15.29 13.35
N ALA A 120 19.99 -15.54 12.68
CA ALA A 120 19.75 -16.81 12.01
C ALA A 120 20.85 -17.08 10.98
N ALA A 121 21.41 -18.29 11.01
CA ALA A 121 22.43 -18.71 10.06
C ALA A 121 21.90 -18.54 8.61
N PRO A 122 22.75 -18.12 7.65
CA PRO A 122 22.32 -17.95 6.27
C PRO A 122 21.73 -19.25 5.71
N PRO A 123 20.71 -19.17 4.84
CA PRO A 123 20.09 -20.34 4.27
C PRO A 123 21.15 -21.18 3.55
N ARG A 124 21.31 -22.43 3.98
CA ARG A 124 22.21 -23.38 3.32
C ARG A 124 21.63 -23.67 1.95
N GLY A 125 22.32 -23.19 0.90
CA GLY A 125 21.97 -23.52 -0.48
C GLY A 125 21.87 -25.03 -0.65
N THR A 126 20.71 -25.51 -1.09
CA THR A 126 20.52 -26.89 -1.50
C THR A 126 21.42 -27.14 -2.72
N PRO A 127 22.32 -28.14 -2.70
CA PRO A 127 23.08 -28.48 -3.89
C PRO A 127 22.11 -29.00 -4.94
N VAL A 128 22.05 -28.30 -6.08
CA VAL A 128 21.39 -28.76 -7.30
C VAL A 128 22.10 -30.05 -7.74
N ARG A 129 21.34 -31.13 -7.90
CA ARG A 129 21.80 -32.41 -8.44
C ARG A 129 21.58 -32.46 -9.94
#